data_AF-A0A820Q047-F1
#
_entry.id   AF-A0A820Q047-F1
#
_cell.length_a   1.000
_cell.length_b   1.000
_cell.length_c   1.000
_cell.angle_alpha   90.00
_cell.angle_beta   90.00
_cell.angle_gamma   90.00
#
_symmetry.space_group_name_H-M   'P 1'
#
loop_
_entity.id
_entity.type
_entity.pdbx_description
1 polymer ?
#
loop_
_entity_poly.entity_id
_entity_poly.type
_entity_poly.pdbx_seq_one_letter_code
_entity_poly.pdbx_strand_id
1 'polypeptide(L)'
;MIATMNLFGSVVPNLNTTFLIDTSGSMYSCLATVREHLSAYLRVHAVDIPNPHQTLLFNLIEFNSNIRRWADRCVFWSHPSVVVADDWLRSLEPKTGTNTLGGLLTTFADTLCQQVVLITDGIPDQEP
;
A
#
# COMPACT_ATOMS: atom_id res chain seq x y z
N MET A 1 18.44 16.05 16.22
CA MET A 1 16.99 15.91 16.01
C MET A 1 16.82 15.22 14.67
N ILE A 2 16.66 13.90 14.68
CA ILE A 2 16.50 13.14 13.43
C ILE A 2 15.06 13.39 13.00
N ALA A 3 14.85 14.10 11.89
CA ALA A 3 13.54 14.19 11.29
C ALA A 3 13.13 12.76 10.93
N THR A 4 12.20 12.17 11.67
CA THR A 4 11.53 10.95 11.24
C THR A 4 10.81 11.29 9.94
N MET A 5 11.36 10.85 8.80
CA MET A 5 10.69 10.92 7.51
C MET A 5 9.34 10.20 7.66
N ASN A 6 8.25 10.97 7.72
CA ASN A 6 6.93 10.39 7.71
C ASN A 6 6.61 9.98 6.27
N LEU A 7 6.87 8.72 5.93
CA LEU A 7 6.64 8.14 4.59
C LEU A 7 5.21 8.39 4.08
N PHE A 8 4.26 8.57 4.99
CA PHE A 8 2.83 8.73 4.69
C PHE A 8 2.28 10.13 5.04
N GLY A 9 3.16 11.13 5.18
CA GLY A 9 2.75 12.50 5.50
C GLY A 9 1.86 13.18 4.45
N SER A 10 1.85 12.68 3.21
CA SER A 10 1.09 13.21 2.09
C SER A 10 -0.21 12.44 1.79
N VAL A 11 -0.55 11.42 2.59
CA VAL A 11 -1.78 10.65 2.39
C VAL A 11 -2.98 11.55 2.71
N VAL A 12 -3.86 11.73 1.73
CA VAL A 12 -5.05 12.58 1.89
C VAL A 12 -6.01 11.86 2.84
N PRO A 13 -6.47 12.52 3.92
CA PRO A 13 -7.39 11.91 4.87
C PRO A 13 -8.78 11.71 4.24
N ASN A 14 -9.54 10.77 4.81
CA ASN A 14 -10.92 10.48 4.43
C ASN A 14 -11.13 9.97 2.99
N LEU A 15 -10.10 9.38 2.37
CA LEU A 15 -10.19 8.70 1.08
C LEU A 15 -9.89 7.22 1.23
N ASN A 16 -10.69 6.37 0.57
CA ASN A 16 -10.39 4.95 0.43
C ASN A 16 -9.07 4.79 -0.34
N THR A 17 -8.14 4.07 0.25
CA THR A 17 -6.73 4.12 -0.16
C THR A 17 -6.21 2.75 -0.55
N THR A 18 -5.69 2.61 -1.75
CA THR A 18 -4.87 1.46 -2.12
C THR A 18 -3.38 1.83 -2.03
N PHE A 19 -2.62 1.07 -1.26
CA PHE A 19 -1.17 1.18 -1.23
C PHE A 19 -0.57 0.26 -2.30
N LEU A 20 0.08 0.87 -3.28
CA LEU A 20 0.74 0.17 -4.38
C LEU A 20 2.24 0.09 -4.08
N ILE A 21 2.71 -1.10 -3.75
CA ILE A 21 4.01 -1.35 -3.12
C ILE A 21 4.94 -1.97 -4.17
N ASP A 22 6.00 -1.24 -4.48
CA ASP A 22 7.09 -1.74 -5.30
C ASP A 22 7.84 -2.82 -4.54
N THR A 23 8.06 -3.95 -5.20
CA THR A 23 8.87 -5.06 -4.71
C THR A 23 9.89 -5.48 -5.74
N SER A 24 10.29 -4.57 -6.63
CA SER A 24 11.40 -4.78 -7.55
C SER A 24 12.73 -4.97 -6.80
N GLY A 25 13.77 -5.38 -7.51
CA GLY A 25 15.05 -5.74 -6.90
C GLY A 25 15.75 -4.56 -6.22
N SER A 26 15.51 -3.34 -6.69
CA SER A 26 16.06 -2.11 -6.09
C SER A 26 15.57 -1.91 -4.66
N MET A 27 14.31 -2.29 -4.39
CA MET A 27 13.67 -2.18 -3.08
C MET A 27 14.33 -3.06 -2.00
N TYR A 28 15.28 -3.95 -2.33
CA TYR A 28 15.91 -4.88 -1.39
C TYR A 28 16.38 -4.22 -0.08
N SER A 29 17.03 -3.05 -0.19
CA SER A 29 17.61 -2.37 0.97
C SER A 29 16.59 -1.67 1.87
N CYS A 30 15.40 -1.34 1.35
CA CYS A 30 14.42 -0.50 2.03
C CYS A 30 13.07 -1.19 2.27
N LEU A 31 12.79 -2.33 1.62
CA LEU A 31 11.48 -3.02 1.70
C LEU A 31 11.14 -3.44 3.14
N ALA A 32 12.13 -3.82 3.95
CA ALA A 32 11.91 -4.10 5.37
C ALA A 32 11.35 -2.87 6.11
N THR A 33 12.00 -1.72 5.93
CA THR A 33 11.57 -0.44 6.51
C THR A 33 10.21 0.00 5.98
N VAL A 34 9.94 -0.17 4.68
CA VAL A 34 8.62 0.12 4.07
C VAL A 34 7.52 -0.71 4.73
N ARG A 35 7.73 -2.02 4.90
CA ARG A 35 6.78 -2.92 5.57
C ARG A 35 6.49 -2.45 6.99
N GLU A 36 7.53 -2.13 7.77
CA GLU A 36 7.38 -1.68 9.15
C GLU A 36 6.58 -0.37 9.26
N HIS A 37 6.92 0.63 8.45
CA HIS A 37 6.22 1.91 8.44
C HIS A 37 4.78 1.77 7.95
N LEU A 38 4.53 0.99 6.90
CA LEU A 38 3.19 0.77 6.39
C LEU A 38 2.33 0.02 7.40
N SER A 39 2.85 -1.05 8.00
CA SER A 39 2.18 -1.75 9.09
C SER A 39 1.86 -0.84 10.27
N ALA A 40 2.79 0.05 10.67
CA ALA A 40 2.53 1.03 11.72
C ALA A 40 1.42 2.02 11.31
N TYR A 41 1.47 2.51 10.07
CA TYR A 41 0.44 3.39 9.51
C TYR A 41 -0.95 2.72 9.50
N LEU A 42 -1.06 1.50 8.99
CA LEU A 42 -2.31 0.74 8.98
C LEU A 42 -2.89 0.57 10.39
N ARG A 43 -2.05 0.26 11.38
CA ARG A 43 -2.48 0.07 12.77
C ARG A 43 -3.03 1.33 13.42
N VAL A 44 -2.37 2.49 13.25
CA VAL A 44 -2.84 3.74 13.88
C VAL A 44 -4.14 4.28 13.26
N HIS A 45 -4.45 3.86 12.04
CA HIS A 45 -5.66 4.27 11.31
C HIS A 45 -6.83 3.27 11.40
N ALA A 46 -6.62 2.12 12.04
CA ALA A 46 -7.65 1.10 12.18
C ALA A 46 -8.76 1.48 13.18
N VAL A 47 -10.01 1.19 12.82
CA VAL A 47 -11.17 1.39 13.69
C VAL A 47 -12.01 0.12 13.81
N ASP A 48 -12.50 -0.20 15.00
CA ASP A 48 -13.27 -1.44 15.23
C ASP A 48 -14.73 -1.32 14.83
N ILE A 49 -15.31 -0.14 15.01
CA ILE A 49 -16.73 0.10 14.81
C ILE A 49 -16.91 0.99 13.58
N PRO A 50 -17.58 0.52 12.52
CA PRO A 50 -17.84 1.34 11.34
C PRO A 50 -18.77 2.51 11.69
N ASN A 51 -18.33 3.72 11.36
CA ASN A 51 -19.15 4.92 11.35
C ASN A 51 -19.48 5.27 9.88
N PRO A 52 -20.75 5.38 9.46
CA PRO A 52 -21.13 5.69 8.09
C PRO A 52 -20.46 6.93 7.49
N HIS A 53 -20.03 7.89 8.32
CA HIS A 53 -19.40 9.13 7.87
C HIS A 53 -17.86 9.10 7.88
N GLN A 54 -17.25 8.06 8.44
CA GLN A 54 -15.80 7.99 8.66
C GLN A 54 -15.20 6.61 8.35
N THR A 55 -16.03 5.65 7.90
CA THR A 55 -15.58 4.30 7.55
C THR A 55 -14.73 4.39 6.30
N LEU A 56 -13.43 4.15 6.46
CA LEU A 56 -12.48 4.10 5.36
C LEU A 56 -12.20 2.66 4.98
N LEU A 57 -11.92 2.49 3.69
CA LEU A 57 -11.51 1.24 3.12
C LEU A 57 -10.05 1.33 2.68
N PHE A 58 -9.36 0.20 2.66
CA PHE A 58 -8.03 0.11 2.11
C PHE A 58 -7.77 -1.19 1.37
N ASN A 59 -6.75 -1.18 0.52
CA ASN A 59 -6.19 -2.38 -0.07
C ASN A 59 -4.66 -2.26 -0.17
N LEU A 60 -4.00 -3.40 -0.36
CA LEU A 60 -2.58 -3.50 -0.61
C LEU A 60 -2.35 -4.25 -1.91
N ILE A 61 -1.47 -3.72 -2.76
CA ILE A 61 -1.09 -4.35 -4.02
C ILE A 61 0.43 -4.34 -4.11
N GLU A 62 1.01 -5.51 -4.32
CA GLU A 62 2.42 -5.71 -4.64
C GLU A 62 2.58 -5.64 -6.17
N PHE A 63 3.59 -4.90 -6.64
CA PHE A 63 4.00 -4.97 -8.03
C PHE A 63 5.53 -5.19 -8.15
N ASN A 64 5.89 -5.98 -9.15
CA ASN A 64 7.23 -6.24 -9.68
C ASN A 64 7.01 -6.62 -11.16
N SER A 65 7.66 -7.65 -11.72
CA SER A 65 7.20 -8.24 -12.99
C SER A 65 5.74 -8.72 -12.96
N ASN A 66 5.25 -9.15 -11.79
CA ASN A 66 3.89 -9.60 -11.55
C ASN A 66 3.15 -8.64 -10.62
N ILE A 67 1.82 -8.77 -10.59
CA ILE A 67 0.94 -8.01 -9.69
C ILE A 67 0.25 -8.99 -8.76
N ARG A 68 0.34 -8.75 -7.46
CA ARG A 68 -0.34 -9.55 -6.44
C ARG A 68 -1.16 -8.65 -5.53
N ARG A 69 -2.46 -8.91 -5.47
CA ARG A 69 -3.39 -8.20 -4.58
C ARG A 69 -3.45 -8.92 -3.23
N TRP A 70 -3.47 -8.17 -2.14
CA TRP A 70 -3.76 -8.71 -0.81
C TRP A 70 -5.24 -9.11 -0.69
N ALA A 71 -6.14 -8.22 -1.12
CA ALA A 71 -7.57 -8.47 -1.21
C ALA A 71 -8.09 -8.13 -2.62
N ASP A 72 -9.22 -8.73 -3.02
CA ASP A 72 -9.77 -8.50 -4.36
C ASP A 72 -10.17 -7.04 -4.64
N ARG A 73 -10.54 -6.30 -3.58
CA ARG A 73 -10.96 -4.90 -3.56
C ARG A 73 -10.69 -4.29 -2.18
N CYS A 74 -10.84 -2.99 -2.06
CA CYS A 74 -10.82 -2.24 -0.81
C CYS A 74 -11.73 -2.87 0.25
N VAL A 75 -11.16 -3.15 1.42
CA VAL A 75 -11.84 -3.73 2.57
C VAL A 75 -11.89 -2.74 3.73
N PHE A 76 -12.80 -2.95 4.66
CA PHE A 76 -12.95 -2.08 5.83
C PHE A 76 -11.66 -2.00 6.65
N TRP A 77 -11.19 -0.78 6.92
CA TRP A 77 -9.99 -0.49 7.67
C TRP A 77 -10.17 -0.69 9.18
N SER A 78 -10.04 -1.94 9.61
CA SER A 78 -10.27 -2.39 10.99
C SER A 78 -9.09 -3.16 11.56
N HIS A 79 -8.99 -3.28 12.89
CA HIS A 79 -7.90 -4.05 13.50
C HIS A 79 -7.81 -5.49 12.97
N PRO A 80 -8.91 -6.25 12.81
CA PRO A 80 -8.85 -7.59 12.22
C PRO A 80 -8.29 -7.61 10.79
N SER A 81 -8.72 -6.66 9.95
CA SER A 81 -8.21 -6.58 8.58
C SER A 81 -6.72 -6.21 8.54
N VAL A 82 -6.26 -5.35 9.44
CA VAL A 82 -4.85 -4.95 9.55
C VAL A 82 -3.97 -6.11 10.02
N VAL A 83 -4.45 -6.97 10.92
CA VAL A 83 -3.71 -8.18 11.33
C VAL A 83 -3.44 -9.09 10.13
N VAL A 84 -4.45 -9.33 9.29
CA VAL A 84 -4.31 -10.16 8.09
C VAL A 84 -3.44 -9.48 7.04
N ALA A 85 -3.56 -8.16 6.88
CA ALA A 85 -2.71 -7.37 6.00
C ALA A 85 -1.24 -7.41 6.45
N ASP A 86 -0.98 -7.36 7.75
CA ASP A 86 0.37 -7.42 8.32
C ASP A 86 1.07 -8.77 8.03
N ASP A 87 0.34 -9.88 8.09
CA ASP A 87 0.87 -11.19 7.68
C ASP A 87 1.24 -11.20 6.19
N TRP A 88 0.40 -10.62 5.35
CA TRP A 88 0.67 -10.51 3.92
C TRP A 88 1.87 -9.59 3.64
N LEU A 89 1.97 -8.44 4.32
CA LEU A 89 3.11 -7.52 4.22
C LEU A 89 4.42 -8.20 4.61
N ARG A 90 4.43 -9.01 5.68
CA ARG A 90 5.61 -9.78 6.09
C ARG A 90 6.08 -10.75 4.98
N SER A 91 5.17 -11.27 4.16
CA SER A 91 5.48 -12.17 3.05
C SER A 91 6.06 -11.49 1.80
N LEU A 92 6.14 -10.15 1.77
CA LEU A 92 6.71 -9.44 0.63
C LEU A 92 8.23 -9.62 0.59
N GLU A 93 8.72 -9.93 -0.60
CA GLU A 93 10.13 -10.14 -0.89
C GLU A 93 10.52 -9.39 -2.17
N PRO A 94 11.74 -8.85 -2.26
CA PRO A 94 12.23 -8.23 -3.49
C PRO A 94 12.31 -9.27 -4.62
N LYS A 95 11.83 -8.89 -5.80
CA LYS A 95 11.70 -9.70 -7.01
C LYS A 95 12.18 -8.90 -8.21
N THR A 96 12.40 -9.56 -9.34
CA THR A 96 12.85 -8.88 -10.55
C THR A 96 11.73 -8.10 -11.22
N GLY A 97 12.11 -7.03 -11.92
CA GLY A 97 11.24 -6.23 -12.79
C GLY A 97 10.29 -5.29 -12.05
N THR A 98 9.72 -4.36 -12.82
CA THR A 98 8.92 -3.24 -12.31
C THR A 98 7.76 -2.97 -13.28
N ASN A 99 6.56 -3.49 -13.00
CA ASN A 99 5.36 -3.30 -13.83
C ASN A 99 4.43 -2.25 -13.19
N THR A 100 4.89 -1.01 -13.15
CA THR A 100 4.16 0.12 -12.54
C THR A 100 2.81 0.34 -13.22
N LEU A 101 2.76 0.29 -14.56
CA LEU A 101 1.52 0.48 -15.32
C LEU A 101 0.46 -0.56 -14.93
N GLY A 102 0.82 -1.84 -14.91
CA GLY A 102 -0.12 -2.89 -14.55
C GLY A 102 -0.58 -2.79 -13.08
N GLY A 103 0.31 -2.38 -12.17
CA GLY A 103 -0.05 -2.09 -10.78
C GLY A 103 -1.09 -0.97 -10.66
N LEU A 104 -0.89 0.12 -11.40
CA LEU A 104 -1.82 1.26 -11.44
C LEU A 104 -3.16 0.86 -12.07
N LEU A 105 -3.15 0.18 -13.22
CA LEU A 105 -4.38 -0.30 -13.88
C LEU A 105 -5.17 -1.24 -12.97
N THR A 106 -4.49 -2.13 -12.25
CA THR A 106 -5.12 -3.04 -11.27
C THR A 106 -5.76 -2.26 -10.12
N THR A 107 -5.10 -1.19 -9.67
CA THR A 107 -5.64 -0.33 -8.61
C THR A 107 -6.86 0.45 -9.09
N PHE A 108 -6.80 1.02 -10.29
CA PHE A 108 -7.90 1.81 -10.87
C PHE A 108 -9.11 0.97 -11.28
N ALA A 109 -8.95 -0.35 -11.43
CA ALA A 109 -10.06 -1.26 -11.68
C ALA A 109 -10.99 -1.41 -10.46
N ASP A 110 -10.51 -1.11 -9.24
CA ASP A 110 -11.35 -1.08 -8.05
C ASP A 110 -12.07 0.26 -7.91
N THR A 111 -13.37 0.28 -8.22
CA THR A 111 -14.21 1.47 -8.14
C THR A 111 -14.37 2.04 -6.72
N LEU A 112 -14.00 1.27 -5.68
CA LEU A 112 -13.98 1.79 -4.31
C LEU A 112 -12.73 2.61 -4.00
N CYS A 113 -11.65 2.43 -4.76
CA CYS A 113 -10.39 3.13 -4.55
C CYS A 113 -10.53 4.60 -4.97
N GLN A 114 -10.24 5.51 -4.05
CA GLN A 114 -10.29 6.96 -4.28
C GLN A 114 -8.90 7.60 -4.34
N GLN A 115 -7.90 6.90 -3.79
CA GLN A 115 -6.53 7.36 -3.67
C GLN A 115 -5.57 6.19 -3.88
N VAL A 116 -4.50 6.42 -4.63
CA VAL A 116 -3.38 5.49 -4.77
C VAL A 116 -2.15 6.10 -4.11
N VAL A 117 -1.56 5.36 -3.18
CA VAL A 117 -0.26 5.70 -2.58
C VAL A 117 0.77 4.77 -3.19
N LEU A 118 1.52 5.28 -4.17
CA LEU A 118 2.63 4.56 -4.79
C LEU A 118 3.88 4.64 -3.89
N ILE A 119 4.40 3.48 -3.49
CA ILE A 119 5.61 3.35 -2.66
C ILE A 119 6.67 2.66 -3.52
N THR A 120 7.69 3.40 -3.95
CA THR A 120 8.76 2.92 -4.82
C THR A 120 10.06 3.66 -4.51
N ASP A 121 11.20 3.03 -4.80
CA ASP A 121 12.52 3.65 -4.80
C ASP A 121 12.99 4.08 -6.20
N GLY A 122 12.20 3.76 -7.23
CA GLY A 122 12.46 4.11 -8.62
C GLY A 122 11.88 5.47 -9.01
N ILE A 123 12.59 6.15 -9.91
CA ILE A 123 12.01 7.22 -10.74
C ILE A 123 11.17 6.51 -11.81
N PRO A 124 9.93 6.96 -12.14
CA PRO A 124 9.14 6.34 -13.20
C PRO A 124 9.96 6.26 -14.50
N ASP A 125 10.21 5.04 -14.96
CA ASP A 125 11.08 4.73 -16.11
C ASP A 125 10.30 4.61 -17.43
N GLN A 126 8.98 4.73 -17.38
CA GLN A 126 8.11 4.76 -18.56
C GLN A 126 8.13 6.18 -19.14
N GLU A 127 8.64 6.34 -20.37
CA GLU A 127 8.45 7.58 -21.12
C GLU A 127 6.94 7.83 -21.37
N PRO A 128 6.48 9.10 -21.41
CA PRO A 128 5.07 9.46 -21.56
C PRO A 128 4.36 8.89 -22.79
#